data_AF-A0A179HYT4-F1
#
_entry.id   AF-A0A179HYT4-F1
#
_cell.length_a   1.000
_cell.length_b   1.000
_cell.length_c   1.000
_cell.angle_alpha   90.00
_cell.angle_beta   90.00
_cell.angle_gamma   90.00
#
_symmetry.space_group_name_H-M   'P 1'
#
loop_
_entity.id
_entity.type
_entity.pdbx_description
1 polymer ?
#
loop_
_entity_poly.entity_id
_entity_poly.type
_entity_poly.pdbx_seq_one_letter_code
_entity_poly.pdbx_strand_id
1 'polypeptide(L)'
;MAGIINLAAFGPSDTVIKLPHPYLAEYTVKRNDDKLFELCLKERSLMHQLPCELHSSQLRFSVPEELKSSELPSSADNSPWARARRSPFSNVCWNGSGSAPSLGHAWLLLYVLFTIRPDLEMVRLQLSGNSANVLSQQLQDVLLGIAHPNTAAAVAAPELVNTETSSSVIVLRSTFWQGAGSPFGPRPVWCPTGSPSSLPASNPLSSYPLTPLQHTISVTLAGNPQDPARCQQSWHPIRPAKPASGTVIYSRWIPHLKETFSMVSLDYTDGEHLRLFHEWQNDPRVSQGWNETGTLEQHREYLRKIHVDPHQVAILAKWDDAYFAYFEVLMHYLFLDDPRTMWVVGEPKGSNSTVVIYDLMHGFGLDKFVDFPHKRSALVRCPRGRFFQLCPLGEQDKTVGGMQIGLVPKL
;
A
#
# COMPACT_ATOMS: atom_id res chain seq x y z
N MET A 1 -9.38 18.41 6.55
CA MET A 1 -9.01 16.99 6.61
C MET A 1 -7.53 16.94 6.29
N ALA A 2 -6.69 16.53 7.24
CA ALA A 2 -5.26 16.33 6.95
C ALA A 2 -5.08 15.32 5.79
N GLY A 3 -4.03 15.51 5.00
CA GLY A 3 -3.65 14.59 3.92
C GLY A 3 -4.27 14.83 2.54
N ILE A 4 -5.20 15.78 2.37
CA ILE A 4 -5.67 16.18 1.02
C ILE A 4 -4.61 17.07 0.37
N ILE A 5 -4.13 16.64 -0.80
CA ILE A 5 -3.12 17.36 -1.56
C ILE A 5 -3.80 18.21 -2.63
N ASN A 6 -3.58 19.52 -2.58
CA ASN A 6 -4.07 20.44 -3.60
C ASN A 6 -3.15 20.42 -4.83
N LEU A 7 -3.55 19.73 -5.90
CA LEU A 7 -2.79 19.69 -7.16
C LEU A 7 -2.54 21.08 -7.77
N ALA A 8 -3.41 22.07 -7.53
CA ALA A 8 -3.21 23.41 -8.06
C ALA A 8 -2.06 24.17 -7.36
N ALA A 9 -1.58 23.68 -6.22
CA ALA A 9 -0.42 24.24 -5.53
C ALA A 9 0.92 23.72 -6.09
N PHE A 10 0.91 22.72 -6.97
CA PHE A 10 2.12 22.16 -7.58
C PHE A 10 2.55 23.02 -8.77
N GLY A 11 3.83 23.41 -8.78
CA GLY A 11 4.47 23.98 -9.95
C GLY A 11 4.75 22.91 -11.03
N PRO A 12 5.10 23.33 -12.26
CA PRO A 12 5.35 22.41 -13.38
C PRO A 12 6.50 21.41 -13.13
N SER A 13 7.42 21.73 -12.22
CA SER A 13 8.57 20.89 -11.85
C SER A 13 8.35 20.07 -10.59
N ASP A 14 7.25 20.29 -9.88
CA ASP A 14 6.99 19.65 -8.60
C ASP A 14 6.51 18.21 -8.80
N THR A 15 7.19 17.29 -8.15
CA THR A 15 6.89 15.86 -8.22
C THR A 15 5.61 15.56 -7.44
N VAL A 16 4.57 15.12 -8.16
CA VAL A 16 3.29 14.72 -7.57
C VAL A 16 3.36 13.29 -7.08
N ILE A 17 3.81 12.38 -7.95
CA ILE A 17 4.07 10.98 -7.61
C ILE A 17 5.43 10.55 -8.13
N LYS A 18 6.01 9.55 -7.48
CA LYS A 18 7.18 8.82 -7.94
C LYS A 18 6.87 7.33 -7.94
N LEU A 19 7.26 6.62 -9.00
CA LEU A 19 7.10 5.17 -9.08
C LEU A 19 7.99 4.48 -8.04
N PRO A 20 7.56 3.32 -7.49
CA PRO A 20 8.40 2.53 -6.61
C PRO A 20 9.73 2.12 -7.23
N HIS A 21 10.70 1.77 -6.38
CA HIS A 21 11.90 1.05 -6.79
C HIS A 21 11.54 -0.20 -7.64
N PRO A 22 12.24 -0.48 -8.75
CA PRO A 22 13.46 0.19 -9.21
C PRO A 22 13.21 1.40 -10.13
N TYR A 23 11.97 1.61 -10.58
CA TYR A 23 11.67 2.55 -11.67
C TYR A 23 11.97 4.00 -11.32
N LEU A 24 11.56 4.44 -10.12
CA LEU A 24 11.82 5.77 -9.56
C LEU A 24 11.44 6.95 -10.47
N ALA A 25 10.64 6.70 -11.52
CA ALA A 25 10.19 7.72 -12.44
C ALA A 25 9.30 8.73 -11.73
N GLU A 26 9.59 10.02 -11.92
CA GLU A 26 8.87 11.11 -11.29
C GLU A 26 7.85 11.68 -12.26
N TYR A 27 6.61 11.89 -11.80
CA TYR A 27 5.56 12.53 -12.57
C TYR A 27 5.14 13.84 -11.93
N THR A 28 4.96 14.83 -12.80
CA THR A 28 4.47 16.17 -12.51
C THR A 28 3.06 16.31 -13.08
N VAL A 29 2.39 17.41 -12.77
CA VAL A 29 1.10 17.76 -13.37
C VAL A 29 1.19 19.08 -14.11
N LYS A 30 0.58 19.14 -15.28
CA LYS A 30 0.35 20.38 -16.04
C LYS A 30 -1.14 20.74 -15.99
N ARG A 31 -1.44 21.99 -15.68
CA ARG A 31 -2.80 22.53 -15.74
C ARG A 31 -3.08 23.05 -17.16
N ASN A 32 -4.10 22.51 -17.83
CA ASN A 32 -4.47 22.93 -19.19
C ASN A 32 -5.62 23.96 -19.18
N ASP A 33 -6.68 23.65 -18.43
CA ASP A 33 -7.84 24.52 -18.20
C ASP A 33 -8.04 24.75 -16.70
N ASP A 34 -9.01 25.58 -16.30
CA ASP A 34 -9.22 25.90 -14.88
C ASP A 34 -9.48 24.68 -13.97
N LYS A 35 -9.87 23.53 -14.53
CA LYS A 35 -10.23 22.32 -13.76
C LYS A 35 -9.57 21.00 -14.19
N LEU A 36 -8.80 20.99 -15.28
CA LEU A 36 -8.23 19.75 -15.83
C LEU A 36 -6.70 19.75 -15.79
N PHE A 37 -6.17 18.59 -15.43
CA PHE A 37 -4.75 18.30 -15.27
C PHE A 37 -4.30 17.22 -16.26
N GLU A 38 -3.04 17.28 -16.66
CA GLU A 38 -2.35 16.31 -17.50
C GLU A 38 -1.13 15.80 -16.74
N LEU A 39 -0.85 14.49 -16.81
CA LEU A 39 0.34 13.90 -16.19
C LEU A 39 1.53 13.95 -17.15
N CYS A 40 2.64 14.48 -16.65
CA CYS A 40 3.87 14.63 -17.42
C CYS A 40 5.01 13.89 -16.71
N LEU A 41 5.71 13.03 -17.44
CA LEU A 41 6.97 12.46 -16.96
C LEU A 41 8.00 13.59 -16.80
N LYS A 42 8.62 13.68 -15.63
CA LYS A 42 9.69 14.66 -15.37
C LYS A 42 10.93 14.27 -16.17
N GLU A 43 11.50 15.23 -16.89
CA GLU A 43 12.70 15.01 -17.70
C GLU A 43 13.83 14.38 -16.86
N ARG A 44 14.54 13.41 -17.45
CA ARG A 44 15.71 12.74 -16.84
C ARG A 44 15.43 12.02 -15.51
N SER A 45 14.17 11.74 -15.18
CA SER A 45 13.80 10.99 -13.97
C SER A 45 13.82 9.47 -14.14
N LEU A 46 13.88 8.97 -15.37
CA LEU A 46 13.91 7.52 -15.64
C LEU A 46 15.27 6.93 -15.29
N MET A 47 15.30 6.10 -14.25
CA MET A 47 16.49 5.31 -13.92
C MET A 47 16.45 3.90 -14.53
N HIS A 48 15.25 3.35 -14.74
CA HIS A 48 15.04 2.04 -15.34
C HIS A 48 13.99 2.10 -16.45
N GLN A 49 14.09 1.18 -17.41
CA GLN A 49 13.12 1.05 -18.49
C GLN A 49 11.75 0.65 -17.93
N LEU A 50 10.72 1.39 -18.30
CA LEU A 50 9.32 1.06 -17.97
C LEU A 50 8.82 -0.07 -18.89
N PRO A 51 7.94 -0.95 -18.39
CA PRO A 51 7.37 -2.03 -19.20
C PRO A 51 6.47 -1.53 -20.33
N CYS A 52 5.89 -0.34 -20.18
CA CYS A 52 5.08 0.34 -21.19
C CYS A 52 5.09 1.85 -20.95
N GLU A 53 4.54 2.62 -21.90
CA GLU A 53 4.28 4.04 -21.73
C GLU A 53 3.13 4.26 -20.74
N LEU A 54 3.38 5.07 -19.71
CA LEU A 54 2.45 5.30 -18.58
C LEU A 54 1.85 6.70 -18.55
N HIS A 55 2.33 7.63 -19.37
CA HIS A 55 1.77 8.97 -19.51
C HIS A 55 1.30 9.22 -20.94
N SER A 56 0.32 10.10 -21.10
CA SER A 56 -0.17 10.49 -22.42
C SER A 56 -0.58 11.95 -22.39
N SER A 57 -0.11 12.75 -23.35
CA SER A 57 -0.47 14.16 -23.49
C SER A 57 -1.91 14.38 -23.96
N GLN A 58 -2.60 13.30 -24.37
CA GLN A 58 -4.00 13.35 -24.77
C GLN A 58 -4.94 13.15 -23.58
N LEU A 59 -4.48 12.54 -22.49
CA LEU A 59 -5.30 12.19 -21.33
C LEU A 59 -5.32 13.33 -20.31
N ARG A 60 -6.51 13.77 -19.95
CA ARG A 60 -6.74 14.81 -18.94
C ARG A 60 -7.69 14.32 -17.87
N PHE A 61 -7.55 14.85 -16.66
CA PHE A 61 -8.40 14.48 -15.53
C PHE A 61 -8.71 15.65 -14.61
N SER A 62 -9.84 15.59 -13.89
CA SER A 62 -10.15 16.50 -12.78
C SER A 62 -9.74 15.86 -11.44
N VAL A 63 -9.47 16.70 -10.44
CA VAL A 63 -9.39 16.21 -9.05
C VAL A 63 -10.73 15.61 -8.62
N PRO A 64 -10.77 14.66 -7.65
CA PRO A 64 -12.02 14.09 -7.17
C PRO A 64 -12.92 15.13 -6.50
N GLU A 65 -14.13 15.30 -7.02
CA GLU A 65 -15.14 16.25 -6.55
C GLU A 65 -16.35 15.51 -5.98
N GLU A 66 -17.02 16.13 -5.00
CA GLU A 66 -18.31 15.66 -4.48
C GLU A 66 -19.45 16.29 -5.29
N LEU A 67 -20.57 15.56 -5.40
CA LEU A 67 -21.79 16.10 -6.00
C LEU A 67 -22.37 17.21 -5.11
N LYS A 68 -23.11 18.13 -5.73
CA LYS A 68 -23.86 19.13 -4.97
C LYS A 68 -24.97 18.44 -4.18
N SER A 69 -25.38 19.02 -3.05
CA SER A 69 -26.46 18.47 -2.21
C SER A 69 -27.77 18.23 -2.97
N SER A 70 -28.06 19.04 -3.99
CA SER A 70 -29.22 18.88 -4.89
C SER A 70 -29.14 17.70 -5.85
N GLU A 71 -27.94 17.16 -6.09
CA GLU A 71 -27.67 16.05 -7.02
C GLU A 71 -27.49 14.72 -6.28
N LEU A 72 -27.44 14.77 -4.95
CA LEU A 72 -27.28 13.59 -4.11
C LEU A 72 -28.61 12.81 -4.01
N PRO A 73 -28.55 11.49 -4.05
CA PRO A 73 -29.71 10.67 -3.72
C PRO A 73 -30.12 10.90 -2.25
N SER A 74 -31.38 10.59 -1.94
CA SER A 74 -31.89 10.62 -0.57
C SER A 74 -30.92 9.93 0.41
N SER A 75 -30.71 10.54 1.57
CA SER A 75 -29.86 9.97 2.63
C SER A 75 -30.39 8.63 3.17
N ALA A 76 -31.69 8.38 3.01
CA ALA A 76 -32.32 7.10 3.36
C ALA A 76 -32.15 6.01 2.28
N ASP A 77 -31.78 6.37 1.05
CA ASP A 77 -31.55 5.41 -0.03
C ASP A 77 -30.18 4.75 0.17
N ASN A 78 -30.20 3.48 0.58
CA ASN A 78 -29.03 2.63 0.78
C ASN A 78 -28.84 1.61 -0.35
N SER A 79 -29.37 1.87 -1.55
CA SER A 79 -29.09 1.04 -2.71
C SER A 79 -27.60 1.11 -3.11
N PRO A 80 -27.07 0.09 -3.82
CA PRO A 80 -25.73 0.16 -4.39
C PRO A 80 -25.53 1.39 -5.28
N TRP A 81 -26.55 1.77 -6.05
CA TRP A 81 -26.51 2.98 -6.89
C TRP A 81 -26.38 4.24 -6.04
N ALA A 82 -27.17 4.38 -4.98
CA ALA A 82 -27.10 5.59 -4.14
C ALA A 82 -25.77 5.71 -3.40
N ARG A 83 -25.19 4.60 -2.93
CA ARG A 83 -23.84 4.57 -2.37
C ARG A 83 -22.79 4.98 -3.39
N ALA A 84 -22.86 4.43 -4.61
CA ALA A 84 -21.98 4.82 -5.71
C ALA A 84 -22.10 6.31 -6.02
N ARG A 85 -23.31 6.84 -6.16
CA ARG A 85 -23.56 8.26 -6.44
C ARG A 85 -23.01 9.19 -5.38
N ARG A 86 -23.06 8.81 -4.10
CA ARG A 86 -22.48 9.60 -3.00
C ARG A 86 -20.94 9.60 -3.02
N SER A 87 -20.30 8.65 -3.69
CA SER A 87 -18.84 8.66 -3.80
C SER A 87 -18.34 9.78 -4.72
N PRO A 88 -17.18 10.39 -4.41
CA PRO A 88 -16.57 11.40 -5.27
C PRO A 88 -16.34 10.91 -6.70
N PHE A 89 -16.30 11.84 -7.64
CA PHE A 89 -16.06 11.54 -9.05
C PHE A 89 -14.89 12.34 -9.61
N SER A 90 -14.23 11.80 -10.62
CA SER A 90 -13.22 12.47 -11.43
C SER A 90 -13.61 12.33 -12.90
N ASN A 91 -13.59 13.45 -13.62
CA ASN A 91 -13.76 13.47 -15.06
C ASN A 91 -12.43 13.06 -15.69
N VAL A 92 -12.45 12.08 -16.59
CA VAL A 92 -11.28 11.63 -17.34
C VAL A 92 -11.61 11.69 -18.81
N CYS A 93 -10.92 12.56 -19.53
CA CYS A 93 -11.19 12.79 -20.94
C CYS A 93 -9.94 12.72 -21.80
N TRP A 94 -10.11 12.32 -23.07
CA TRP A 94 -9.02 12.32 -24.03
C TRP A 94 -9.49 12.74 -25.42
N ASN A 95 -8.61 13.45 -26.12
CA ASN A 95 -8.86 13.96 -27.46
C ASN A 95 -8.03 13.17 -28.47
N GLY A 96 -8.68 12.53 -29.44
CA GLY A 96 -8.01 11.84 -30.54
C GLY A 96 -8.96 10.94 -31.34
N SER A 97 -8.66 10.73 -32.62
CA SER A 97 -9.34 9.74 -33.48
C SER A 97 -8.87 8.29 -33.22
N GLY A 98 -7.98 8.09 -32.23
CA GLY A 98 -7.35 6.82 -31.90
C GLY A 98 -8.15 5.96 -30.92
N SER A 99 -7.54 4.84 -30.49
CA SER A 99 -8.08 3.91 -29.49
C SER A 99 -8.14 4.51 -28.08
N ALA A 100 -8.84 3.82 -27.17
CA ALA A 100 -8.84 4.16 -25.74
C ALA A 100 -7.43 4.24 -25.13
N PRO A 101 -7.22 5.04 -24.06
CA PRO A 101 -6.00 4.99 -23.26
C PRO A 101 -5.72 3.57 -22.76
N SER A 102 -4.44 3.20 -22.66
CA SER A 102 -4.03 1.93 -22.08
C SER A 102 -4.40 1.82 -20.59
N LEU A 103 -4.48 0.58 -20.08
CA LEU A 103 -4.57 0.31 -18.65
C LEU A 103 -3.39 0.91 -17.85
N GLY A 104 -2.20 1.02 -18.45
CA GLY A 104 -1.05 1.67 -17.82
C GLY A 104 -1.29 3.16 -17.56
N HIS A 105 -1.88 3.87 -18.53
CA HIS A 105 -2.27 5.27 -18.35
C HIS A 105 -3.31 5.42 -17.23
N ALA A 106 -4.34 4.57 -17.23
CA ALA A 106 -5.38 4.61 -16.20
C ALA A 106 -4.81 4.26 -14.82
N TRP A 107 -3.95 3.25 -14.71
CA TRP A 107 -3.31 2.86 -13.46
C TRP A 107 -2.47 3.99 -12.87
N LEU A 108 -1.68 4.70 -13.69
CA LEU A 108 -0.88 5.84 -13.24
C LEU A 108 -1.78 7.00 -12.75
N LEU A 109 -2.86 7.29 -13.48
CA LEU A 109 -3.86 8.28 -13.05
C LEU A 109 -4.47 7.91 -11.70
N LEU A 110 -4.83 6.64 -11.50
CA LEU A 110 -5.36 6.16 -10.22
C LEU A 110 -4.36 6.27 -9.08
N TYR A 111 -3.07 6.04 -9.35
CA TYR A 111 -2.01 6.29 -8.38
C TYR A 111 -2.02 7.75 -7.92
N VAL A 112 -2.18 8.70 -8.84
CA VAL A 112 -2.31 10.13 -8.50
C VAL A 112 -3.56 10.38 -7.67
N LEU A 113 -4.74 9.93 -8.12
CA LEU A 113 -6.01 10.18 -7.42
C LEU A 113 -5.98 9.68 -5.97
N PHE A 114 -5.52 8.45 -5.73
CA PHE A 114 -5.44 7.89 -4.38
C PHE A 114 -4.28 8.44 -3.55
N THR A 115 -3.28 9.07 -4.20
CA THR A 115 -2.22 9.78 -3.50
C THR A 115 -2.68 11.15 -3.00
N ILE A 116 -3.42 11.90 -3.82
CA ILE A 116 -3.88 13.25 -3.47
C ILE A 116 -5.12 13.25 -2.58
N ARG A 117 -5.87 12.15 -2.61
CA ARG A 117 -7.07 11.91 -1.81
C ARG A 117 -6.98 10.53 -1.13
N PRO A 118 -6.09 10.38 -0.13
CA PRO A 118 -5.85 9.10 0.55
C PRO A 118 -7.06 8.63 1.38
N ASP A 119 -8.05 9.50 1.61
CA ASP A 119 -9.31 9.25 2.31
C ASP A 119 -10.37 8.51 1.48
N LEU A 120 -10.19 8.43 0.15
CA LEU A 120 -11.21 7.81 -0.71
C LEU A 120 -11.27 6.29 -0.54
N GLU A 121 -12.43 5.74 -0.21
CA GLU A 121 -12.65 4.29 -0.33
C GLU A 121 -12.79 3.85 -1.79
N MET A 122 -13.38 4.74 -2.60
CA MET A 122 -13.67 4.52 -4.01
C MET A 122 -13.81 5.88 -4.73
N VAL A 123 -13.65 5.88 -6.04
CA VAL A 123 -13.87 7.06 -6.89
C VAL A 123 -14.61 6.64 -8.16
N ARG A 124 -15.59 7.45 -8.59
CA ARG A 124 -16.23 7.27 -9.89
C ARG A 124 -15.40 7.95 -10.96
N LEU A 125 -14.98 7.20 -11.97
CA LEU A 125 -14.42 7.80 -13.17
C LEU A 125 -15.55 8.03 -14.17
N GLN A 126 -15.71 9.28 -14.60
CA GLN A 126 -16.55 9.65 -15.74
C GLN A 126 -15.64 9.74 -16.97
N LEU A 127 -15.66 8.70 -17.78
CA LEU A 127 -14.79 8.54 -18.94
C LEU A 127 -15.45 9.18 -20.17
N SER A 128 -14.71 10.03 -20.88
CA SER A 128 -15.16 10.66 -22.13
C SER A 128 -14.07 10.67 -23.20
N GLY A 129 -14.36 10.07 -24.34
CA GLY A 129 -13.43 9.94 -25.46
C GLY A 129 -13.69 8.66 -26.23
N ASN A 130 -13.08 8.52 -27.42
CA ASN A 130 -13.31 7.34 -28.26
C ASN A 130 -12.95 6.04 -27.51
N SER A 131 -13.81 5.03 -27.62
CA SER A 131 -13.69 3.73 -26.94
C SER A 131 -13.71 3.80 -25.40
N ALA A 132 -14.44 4.75 -24.80
CA ALA A 132 -14.56 4.87 -23.35
C ALA A 132 -15.15 3.63 -22.67
N ASN A 133 -16.10 2.96 -23.33
CA ASN A 133 -16.65 1.68 -22.91
C ASN A 133 -15.57 0.57 -22.82
N VAL A 134 -14.58 0.57 -23.72
CA VAL A 134 -13.49 -0.41 -23.71
C VAL A 134 -12.60 -0.22 -22.49
N LEU A 135 -12.17 1.01 -22.20
CA LEU A 135 -11.37 1.28 -21.00
C LEU A 135 -12.15 0.96 -19.71
N SER A 136 -13.45 1.29 -19.68
CA SER A 136 -14.34 0.94 -18.57
C SER A 136 -14.40 -0.57 -18.35
N GLN A 137 -14.50 -1.36 -19.41
CA GLN A 137 -14.51 -2.82 -19.34
C GLN A 137 -13.14 -3.36 -18.89
N GLN A 138 -12.05 -2.86 -19.46
CA GLN A 138 -10.69 -3.28 -19.07
C GLN A 138 -10.41 -3.05 -17.58
N LEU A 139 -10.84 -1.92 -17.03
CA LEU A 139 -10.71 -1.62 -15.60
C LEU A 139 -11.48 -2.62 -14.72
N GLN A 140 -12.61 -3.14 -15.21
CA GLN A 140 -13.38 -4.18 -14.54
C GLN A 140 -12.71 -5.55 -14.65
N ASP A 141 -12.19 -5.89 -15.84
CA ASP A 141 -11.55 -7.18 -16.11
C ASP A 141 -10.31 -7.41 -15.23
N VAL A 142 -9.59 -6.32 -14.88
CA VAL A 142 -8.43 -6.38 -13.97
C VAL A 142 -8.78 -6.05 -12.50
N LEU A 143 -10.07 -5.95 -12.17
CA LEU A 143 -10.59 -5.64 -10.83
C LEU A 143 -10.08 -4.33 -10.22
N LEU A 144 -9.64 -3.38 -11.05
CA LEU A 144 -9.40 -2.01 -10.61
C LEU A 144 -10.71 -1.28 -10.32
N GLY A 145 -11.76 -1.63 -11.07
CA GLY A 145 -13.09 -1.08 -10.86
C GLY A 145 -14.20 -2.10 -11.00
N ILE A 146 -15.42 -1.63 -10.75
CA ILE A 146 -16.67 -2.35 -10.93
C ILE A 146 -17.63 -1.48 -11.75
N ALA A 147 -18.59 -2.12 -12.41
CA ALA A 147 -19.67 -1.43 -13.08
C ALA A 147 -20.39 -0.47 -12.11
N HIS A 148 -20.78 0.70 -12.62
CA HIS A 148 -21.67 1.57 -11.86
C HIS A 148 -23.04 0.86 -11.71
N PRO A 149 -23.55 0.64 -10.49
CA PRO A 149 -24.84 -0.02 -10.31
C PRO A 149 -25.95 0.79 -10.99
N ASN A 150 -26.96 0.10 -11.54
CA ASN A 150 -28.15 0.74 -12.12
C ASN A 150 -29.23 0.98 -11.07
N THR A 151 -30.11 1.95 -11.31
CA THR A 151 -31.35 2.10 -10.53
C THR A 151 -32.33 0.99 -10.88
N ALA A 152 -33.08 0.48 -9.90
CA ALA A 152 -34.15 -0.50 -10.15
C ALA A 152 -35.26 0.05 -11.06
N ALA A 153 -35.42 1.37 -11.12
CA ALA A 153 -36.28 2.08 -12.06
C ALA A 153 -35.41 2.84 -13.08
N ALA A 154 -35.16 2.25 -14.24
CA ALA A 154 -34.32 2.81 -15.30
C ALA A 154 -34.99 3.97 -16.10
N VAL A 155 -35.76 4.86 -15.46
CA VAL A 155 -36.63 5.81 -16.20
C VAL A 155 -36.51 7.30 -15.83
N ALA A 156 -35.83 7.70 -14.75
CA ALA A 156 -35.97 9.11 -14.27
C ALA A 156 -34.71 10.00 -14.26
N ALA A 157 -33.55 9.54 -14.70
CA ALA A 157 -32.39 10.43 -14.85
C ALA A 157 -31.53 10.01 -16.05
N PRO A 158 -31.22 10.92 -16.99
CA PRO A 158 -30.27 10.63 -18.06
C PRO A 158 -28.86 10.70 -17.46
N GLU A 159 -28.36 9.62 -16.87
CA GLU A 159 -26.97 9.56 -16.41
C GLU A 159 -26.18 8.47 -17.13
N LEU A 160 -25.17 8.94 -17.88
CA LEU A 160 -24.07 8.25 -18.56
C LEU A 160 -24.44 6.85 -19.09
N VAL A 161 -25.23 6.84 -20.17
CA VAL A 161 -25.36 5.66 -21.02
C VAL A 161 -23.95 5.21 -21.39
N ASN A 162 -23.63 3.94 -21.10
CA ASN A 162 -22.38 3.35 -21.53
C ASN A 162 -22.39 3.30 -23.06
N THR A 163 -21.67 4.22 -23.67
CA THR A 163 -21.56 4.42 -25.12
C THR A 163 -20.11 4.28 -25.52
N GLU A 164 -19.85 4.19 -26.82
CA GLU A 164 -18.48 4.18 -27.34
C GLU A 164 -17.68 5.41 -26.92
N THR A 165 -18.33 6.56 -26.69
CA THR A 165 -17.65 7.82 -26.37
C THR A 165 -17.77 8.26 -24.93
N SER A 166 -18.61 7.61 -24.12
CA SER A 166 -18.86 8.00 -22.73
C SER A 166 -19.18 6.78 -21.86
N SER A 167 -18.51 6.64 -20.73
CA SER A 167 -18.74 5.53 -19.80
C SER A 167 -18.49 5.94 -18.34
N SER A 168 -19.02 5.17 -17.39
CA SER A 168 -18.75 5.34 -15.97
C SER A 168 -18.27 4.03 -15.36
N VAL A 169 -17.23 4.11 -14.54
CA VAL A 169 -16.71 2.98 -13.76
C VAL A 169 -16.41 3.44 -12.35
N ILE A 170 -16.63 2.55 -11.38
CA ILE A 170 -16.30 2.78 -9.99
C ILE A 170 -14.96 2.13 -9.71
N VAL A 171 -13.94 2.91 -9.38
CA VAL A 171 -12.62 2.38 -9.03
C VAL A 171 -12.52 2.20 -7.52
N LEU A 172 -11.94 1.07 -7.11
CA LEU A 172 -11.83 0.67 -5.72
C LEU A 172 -10.40 0.94 -5.21
N ARG A 173 -10.28 1.77 -4.15
CA ARG A 173 -8.96 2.03 -3.55
C ARG A 173 -8.32 0.74 -3.02
N SER A 174 -9.15 -0.14 -2.47
CA SER A 174 -8.70 -1.36 -1.82
C SER A 174 -7.99 -2.32 -2.78
N THR A 175 -8.45 -2.44 -4.02
CA THR A 175 -7.82 -3.33 -5.02
C THR A 175 -6.58 -2.68 -5.65
N PHE A 176 -6.60 -1.36 -5.85
CA PHE A 176 -5.45 -0.60 -6.36
C PHE A 176 -4.21 -0.78 -5.48
N TRP A 177 -4.32 -0.55 -4.16
CA TRP A 177 -3.17 -0.70 -3.26
C TRP A 177 -2.72 -2.15 -3.10
N GLN A 178 -3.57 -3.12 -3.43
CA GLN A 178 -3.19 -4.53 -3.52
C GLN A 178 -2.46 -4.89 -4.83
N GLY A 179 -2.36 -3.98 -5.79
CA GLY A 179 -1.64 -4.18 -7.05
C GLY A 179 -2.51 -4.58 -8.25
N ALA A 180 -3.84 -4.49 -8.15
CA ALA A 180 -4.73 -4.78 -9.27
C ALA A 180 -4.40 -3.93 -10.50
N GLY A 181 -4.46 -4.54 -11.70
CA GLY A 181 -4.19 -3.87 -12.98
C GLY A 181 -2.80 -3.24 -13.14
N SER A 182 -1.85 -3.56 -12.26
CA SER A 182 -0.47 -3.07 -12.33
C SER A 182 0.20 -3.50 -13.64
N PRO A 183 0.81 -2.57 -14.41
CA PRO A 183 1.49 -2.89 -15.67
C PRO A 183 2.90 -3.48 -15.47
N PHE A 184 3.34 -3.70 -14.23
CA PHE A 184 4.72 -4.06 -13.87
C PHE A 184 4.95 -5.56 -13.66
N GLY A 185 3.99 -6.39 -14.08
CA GLY A 185 4.04 -7.85 -13.94
C GLY A 185 3.04 -8.39 -12.91
N PRO A 186 3.16 -9.67 -12.55
CA PRO A 186 2.14 -10.40 -11.80
C PRO A 186 2.11 -10.11 -10.28
N ARG A 187 3.06 -9.32 -9.78
CA ARG A 187 3.17 -8.98 -8.35
C ARG A 187 2.88 -7.49 -8.11
N PRO A 188 2.45 -7.11 -6.88
CA PRO A 188 2.23 -5.71 -6.56
C PRO A 188 3.50 -4.89 -6.78
N VAL A 189 3.41 -3.79 -7.53
CA VAL A 189 4.56 -2.93 -7.90
C VAL A 189 5.31 -2.37 -6.69
N TRP A 190 4.65 -2.30 -5.53
CA TRP A 190 5.23 -1.81 -4.29
C TRP A 190 6.29 -2.73 -3.69
N CYS A 191 6.24 -4.04 -4.01
CA CYS A 191 7.18 -5.05 -3.54
C CYS A 191 8.19 -5.36 -4.66
N PRO A 192 9.44 -4.86 -4.59
CA PRO A 192 10.39 -4.93 -5.69
C PRO A 192 10.94 -6.33 -5.93
N THR A 193 11.77 -6.40 -6.97
CA THR A 193 12.16 -7.58 -7.73
C THR A 193 13.32 -8.39 -7.13
N GLY A 194 13.74 -8.09 -5.90
CA GLY A 194 14.86 -8.76 -5.24
C GLY A 194 14.67 -10.27 -5.19
N SER A 195 15.55 -11.01 -5.86
CA SER A 195 15.42 -12.45 -6.03
C SER A 195 16.47 -13.18 -5.22
N PRO A 196 16.11 -14.26 -4.50
CA PRO A 196 17.10 -15.13 -3.86
C PRO A 196 18.21 -15.50 -4.85
N SER A 197 19.44 -15.61 -4.36
CA SER A 197 20.63 -15.90 -5.21
C SER A 197 20.52 -17.22 -5.97
N SER A 198 19.61 -18.11 -5.57
CA SER A 198 19.27 -19.34 -6.28
C SER A 198 18.52 -19.13 -7.60
N LEU A 199 17.96 -17.94 -7.84
CA LEU A 199 17.25 -17.60 -9.09
C LEU A 199 18.15 -16.76 -10.01
N PRO A 200 18.09 -16.97 -11.33
CA PRO A 200 18.90 -16.20 -12.27
C PRO A 200 18.41 -14.75 -12.33
N ALA A 201 19.35 -13.80 -12.39
CA ALA A 201 19.04 -12.38 -12.53
C ALA A 201 18.24 -12.04 -13.80
N SER A 202 18.36 -12.87 -14.85
CA SER A 202 17.59 -12.73 -16.09
C SER A 202 16.09 -13.00 -15.93
N ASN A 203 15.67 -13.72 -14.88
CA ASN A 203 14.27 -14.02 -14.62
C ASN A 203 13.96 -13.93 -13.12
N PRO A 204 13.82 -12.70 -12.60
CA PRO A 204 13.66 -12.47 -11.17
C PRO A 204 12.36 -13.07 -10.63
N LEU A 205 12.30 -13.34 -9.33
CA LEU A 205 11.14 -13.88 -8.62
C LEU A 205 9.83 -13.10 -8.93
N SER A 206 9.93 -11.80 -9.17
CA SER A 206 8.80 -10.93 -9.53
C SER A 206 8.19 -11.22 -10.90
N SER A 207 8.86 -11.94 -11.80
CA SER A 207 8.29 -12.36 -13.08
C SER A 207 7.34 -13.55 -12.95
N TYR A 208 7.31 -14.20 -11.78
CA TYR A 208 6.44 -15.35 -11.50
C TYR A 208 5.20 -14.91 -10.71
N PRO A 209 4.06 -15.61 -10.88
CA PRO A 209 2.86 -15.37 -10.09
C PRO A 209 3.11 -15.59 -8.59
N LEU A 210 2.16 -15.13 -7.78
CA LEU A 210 2.18 -15.32 -6.33
C LEU A 210 2.15 -16.81 -5.97
N THR A 211 2.82 -17.16 -4.88
CA THR A 211 2.89 -18.55 -4.39
C THR A 211 1.49 -19.05 -4.03
N PRO A 212 1.05 -20.23 -4.56
CA PRO A 212 -0.25 -20.78 -4.24
C PRO A 212 -0.36 -21.18 -2.75
N LEU A 213 -1.59 -21.36 -2.27
CA LEU A 213 -1.83 -21.86 -0.92
C LEU A 213 -1.45 -23.35 -0.84
N GLN A 214 -0.45 -23.65 -0.02
CA GLN A 214 -0.11 -25.00 0.38
C GLN A 214 0.22 -24.98 1.87
N HIS A 215 -0.13 -26.05 2.58
CA HIS A 215 0.13 -26.18 4.01
C HIS A 215 1.24 -27.19 4.29
N THR A 216 1.86 -27.03 5.43
CA THR A 216 2.82 -27.97 6.01
C THR A 216 2.52 -28.16 7.50
N ILE A 217 3.19 -29.12 8.12
CA ILE A 217 3.12 -29.38 9.55
C ILE A 217 4.53 -29.21 10.12
N SER A 218 4.68 -28.39 11.15
CA SER A 218 5.88 -28.33 11.97
C SER A 218 5.65 -29.01 13.32
N VAL A 219 6.69 -29.63 13.85
CA VAL A 219 6.70 -30.24 15.19
C VAL A 219 7.83 -29.58 15.97
N THR A 220 7.49 -28.94 17.08
CA THR A 220 8.44 -28.27 17.98
C THR A 220 8.22 -28.73 19.41
N LEU A 221 9.19 -28.52 20.29
CA LEU A 221 8.98 -28.76 21.72
C LEU A 221 8.04 -27.69 22.27
N ALA A 222 7.05 -28.09 23.07
CA ALA A 222 6.06 -27.20 23.66
C ALA A 222 6.64 -26.32 24.79
N GLY A 223 7.91 -26.52 25.17
CA GLY A 223 8.58 -25.72 26.19
C GLY A 223 8.01 -25.89 27.59
N ASN A 224 7.29 -26.98 27.88
CA ASN A 224 6.74 -27.24 29.21
C ASN A 224 7.86 -27.69 30.16
N PRO A 225 8.21 -26.92 31.22
CA PRO A 225 9.27 -27.31 32.15
C PRO A 225 8.99 -28.62 32.89
N GLN A 226 7.71 -28.99 33.04
CA GLN A 226 7.25 -30.20 33.72
C GLN A 226 7.15 -31.41 32.78
N ASP A 227 7.17 -31.17 31.47
CA ASP A 227 7.15 -32.23 30.45
C ASP A 227 8.01 -31.78 29.24
N PRO A 228 9.35 -31.90 29.36
CA PRO A 228 10.27 -31.44 28.32
C PRO A 228 10.13 -32.20 26.99
N ALA A 229 9.55 -33.40 27.01
CA ALA A 229 9.31 -34.22 25.83
C ALA A 229 8.00 -33.86 25.10
N ARG A 230 7.17 -33.00 25.68
CA ARG A 230 5.91 -32.57 25.06
C ARG A 230 6.19 -31.85 23.76
N CYS A 231 5.65 -32.38 22.67
CA CYS A 231 5.70 -31.73 21.36
C CYS A 231 4.41 -30.96 21.08
N GLN A 232 4.54 -29.85 20.34
CA GLN A 232 3.46 -29.12 19.71
C GLN A 232 3.54 -29.35 18.20
N GLN A 233 2.45 -29.83 17.62
CA GLN A 233 2.28 -29.91 16.17
C GLN A 233 1.47 -28.71 15.70
N SER A 234 1.94 -28.03 14.66
CA SER A 234 1.28 -26.86 14.08
C SER A 234 1.07 -27.06 12.59
N TRP A 235 -0.18 -26.98 12.13
CA TRP A 235 -0.53 -26.95 10.72
C TRP A 235 -0.61 -25.49 10.26
N HIS A 236 0.19 -25.13 9.25
CA HIS A 236 0.29 -23.74 8.80
C HIS A 236 0.65 -23.64 7.31
N PRO A 237 0.37 -22.50 6.64
CA PRO A 237 0.80 -22.27 5.27
C PRO A 237 2.32 -22.34 5.10
N ILE A 238 2.77 -22.86 3.96
CA ILE A 238 4.16 -22.73 3.51
C ILE A 238 4.36 -21.27 3.10
N ARG A 239 5.33 -20.60 3.74
CA ARG A 239 5.69 -19.22 3.42
C ARG A 239 6.54 -19.15 2.15
N PRO A 240 6.44 -18.07 1.36
CA PRO A 240 7.37 -17.83 0.28
C PRO A 240 8.82 -17.80 0.78
N ALA A 241 9.78 -17.96 -0.14
CA ALA A 241 11.18 -17.74 0.18
C ALA A 241 11.39 -16.31 0.69
N LYS A 242 12.29 -16.14 1.67
CA LYS A 242 12.64 -14.81 2.15
C LYS A 242 13.19 -13.95 1.01
N PRO A 243 12.96 -12.62 1.06
CA PRO A 243 13.59 -11.72 0.11
C PRO A 243 15.11 -11.82 0.19
N ALA A 244 15.79 -11.59 -0.93
CA ALA A 244 17.24 -11.59 -0.96
C ALA A 244 17.83 -10.55 -0.02
N SER A 245 18.85 -10.95 0.75
CA SER A 245 19.61 -10.07 1.62
C SER A 245 20.13 -8.85 0.85
N GLY A 246 20.03 -7.68 1.47
CA GLY A 246 20.48 -6.40 0.91
C GLY A 246 19.60 -5.81 -0.19
N THR A 247 18.49 -6.46 -0.56
CA THR A 247 17.60 -5.95 -1.61
C THR A 247 16.44 -5.14 -1.06
N VAL A 248 15.97 -4.16 -1.85
CA VAL A 248 14.76 -3.41 -1.53
C VAL A 248 13.55 -4.33 -1.67
N ILE A 249 12.77 -4.47 -0.60
CA ILE A 249 11.58 -5.36 -0.50
C ILE A 249 10.26 -4.59 -0.51
N TYR A 250 10.33 -3.27 -0.32
CA TYR A 250 9.19 -2.38 -0.44
C TYR A 250 9.65 -0.96 -0.77
N SER A 251 8.89 -0.23 -1.58
CA SER A 251 9.17 1.19 -1.84
C SER A 251 7.91 1.97 -2.17
N ARG A 252 7.82 3.21 -1.66
CA ARG A 252 6.70 4.11 -1.92
C ARG A 252 7.11 5.58 -1.78
N TRP A 253 6.60 6.41 -2.69
CA TRP A 253 6.69 7.86 -2.59
C TRP A 253 5.78 8.42 -1.50
N ILE A 254 6.30 9.33 -0.66
CA ILE A 254 5.54 10.01 0.39
C ILE A 254 5.43 11.50 0.05
N PRO A 255 4.31 11.96 -0.53
CA PRO A 255 4.22 13.30 -1.12
C PRO A 255 4.47 14.46 -0.16
N HIS A 256 3.99 14.36 1.08
CA HIS A 256 4.11 15.43 2.07
C HIS A 256 5.55 15.57 2.60
N LEU A 257 6.33 14.49 2.58
CA LEU A 257 7.75 14.50 2.92
C LEU A 257 8.62 14.82 1.69
N LYS A 258 8.09 14.60 0.48
CA LYS A 258 8.83 14.65 -0.78
C LYS A 258 10.03 13.69 -0.79
N GLU A 259 9.86 12.54 -0.13
CA GLU A 259 10.89 11.52 0.02
C GLU A 259 10.35 10.13 -0.36
N THR A 260 11.25 9.26 -0.75
CA THR A 260 10.93 7.85 -1.06
C THR A 260 11.15 6.99 0.17
N PHE A 261 10.07 6.47 0.76
CA PHE A 261 10.21 5.44 1.78
C PHE A 261 10.58 4.12 1.14
N SER A 262 11.61 3.43 1.64
CA SER A 262 11.94 2.07 1.21
C SER A 262 12.31 1.16 2.36
N MET A 263 12.09 -0.14 2.17
CA MET A 263 12.53 -1.20 3.08
C MET A 263 13.51 -2.11 2.39
N VAL A 264 14.53 -2.54 3.13
CA VAL A 264 15.61 -3.41 2.67
C VAL A 264 15.65 -4.65 3.55
N SER A 265 15.73 -5.84 2.94
CA SER A 265 16.00 -7.07 3.66
C SER A 265 17.41 -6.98 4.25
N LEU A 266 17.55 -7.01 5.57
CA LEU A 266 18.85 -6.80 6.21
C LEU A 266 19.83 -7.91 5.80
N ASP A 267 21.04 -7.52 5.39
CA ASP A 267 22.16 -8.44 5.18
C ASP A 267 23.09 -8.42 6.40
N TYR A 268 23.15 -9.52 7.15
CA TYR A 268 24.01 -9.65 8.33
C TYR A 268 25.50 -9.81 7.98
N THR A 269 25.82 -10.06 6.71
CA THR A 269 27.19 -10.15 6.20
C THR A 269 27.71 -8.78 5.76
N ASP A 270 26.82 -7.87 5.42
CA ASP A 270 27.14 -6.49 5.06
C ASP A 270 27.61 -5.68 6.27
N GLY A 271 28.72 -4.95 6.09
CA GLY A 271 29.35 -4.19 7.17
C GLY A 271 28.56 -2.95 7.59
N GLU A 272 27.87 -2.29 6.67
CA GLU A 272 27.07 -1.10 6.96
C GLU A 272 25.79 -1.48 7.72
N HIS A 273 25.05 -2.48 7.23
CA HIS A 273 23.85 -2.98 7.89
C HIS A 273 24.12 -3.44 9.32
N LEU A 274 25.19 -4.21 9.52
CA LEU A 274 25.58 -4.66 10.84
C LEU A 274 25.97 -3.49 11.75
N ARG A 275 26.73 -2.52 11.23
CA ARG A 275 27.12 -1.31 11.99
C ARG A 275 25.89 -0.52 12.43
N LEU A 276 24.94 -0.28 11.53
CA LEU A 276 23.71 0.45 11.83
C LEU A 276 22.89 -0.24 12.92
N PHE A 277 22.67 -1.55 12.79
CA PHE A 277 21.97 -2.33 13.82
C PHE A 277 22.70 -2.25 15.16
N HIS A 278 24.03 -2.41 15.15
CA HIS A 278 24.85 -2.37 16.36
C HIS A 278 24.79 -1.03 17.08
N GLU A 279 24.94 0.08 16.35
CA GLU A 279 24.87 1.43 16.91
C GLU A 279 23.48 1.71 17.47
N TRP A 280 22.42 1.36 16.73
CA TRP A 280 21.05 1.61 17.18
C TRP A 280 20.67 0.77 18.39
N GLN A 281 21.02 -0.52 18.44
CA GLN A 281 20.68 -1.35 19.61
C GLN A 281 21.45 -0.96 20.88
N ASN A 282 22.62 -0.32 20.72
CA ASN A 282 23.37 0.25 21.83
C ASN A 282 22.97 1.69 22.18
N ASP A 283 22.09 2.34 21.40
CA ASP A 283 21.54 3.64 21.76
C ASP A 283 20.69 3.53 23.05
N PRO A 284 20.93 4.38 24.07
CA PRO A 284 20.20 4.32 25.34
C PRO A 284 18.68 4.44 25.22
N ARG A 285 18.18 5.13 24.19
CA ARG A 285 16.74 5.28 23.93
C ARG A 285 16.14 4.01 23.34
N VAL A 286 16.88 3.32 22.48
CA VAL A 286 16.41 2.09 21.80
C VAL A 286 16.50 0.89 22.73
N SER A 287 17.61 0.75 23.44
CA SER A 287 17.87 -0.36 24.36
C SER A 287 16.82 -0.49 25.48
N GLN A 288 16.18 0.60 25.89
CA GLN A 288 15.05 0.56 26.84
C GLN A 288 13.84 -0.25 26.31
N GLY A 289 13.65 -0.29 24.99
CA GLY A 289 12.55 -1.01 24.34
C GLY A 289 12.94 -2.42 23.90
N TRP A 290 14.16 -2.59 23.39
CA TRP A 290 14.63 -3.84 22.78
C TRP A 290 15.40 -4.74 23.74
N ASN A 291 16.14 -4.15 24.69
CA ASN A 291 17.02 -4.87 25.62
C ASN A 291 18.06 -5.78 24.91
N GLU A 292 18.53 -5.37 23.74
CA GLU A 292 19.49 -6.10 22.89
C GLU A 292 20.85 -5.38 22.80
N THR A 293 21.34 -4.75 23.88
CA THR A 293 22.70 -4.17 23.92
C THR A 293 23.76 -5.28 23.84
N GLY A 294 24.86 -5.05 23.14
CA GLY A 294 25.90 -6.08 22.99
C GLY A 294 27.05 -5.68 22.09
N THR A 295 28.00 -6.61 21.94
CA THR A 295 29.13 -6.46 21.02
C THR A 295 28.71 -6.67 19.56
N LEU A 296 29.55 -6.23 18.64
CA LEU A 296 29.31 -6.38 17.20
C LEU A 296 29.13 -7.85 16.79
N GLU A 297 29.91 -8.76 17.37
CA GLU A 297 29.83 -10.21 17.12
C GLU A 297 28.53 -10.82 17.67
N GLN A 298 28.08 -10.38 18.86
CA GLN A 298 26.81 -10.82 19.43
C GLN A 298 25.65 -10.41 18.52
N HIS A 299 25.68 -9.17 18.01
CA HIS A 299 24.69 -8.67 17.06
C HIS A 299 24.75 -9.37 15.71
N ARG A 300 25.94 -9.70 15.20
CA ARG A 300 26.07 -10.48 13.97
C ARG A 300 25.43 -11.87 14.13
N GLU A 301 25.68 -12.54 15.25
CA GLU A 301 25.09 -13.85 15.53
C GLU A 301 23.58 -13.77 15.74
N TYR A 302 23.10 -12.71 16.40
CA TYR A 302 21.66 -12.43 16.54
C TYR A 302 20.98 -12.30 15.17
N LEU A 303 21.52 -11.44 14.29
CA LEU A 303 20.99 -11.25 12.94
C LEU A 303 21.11 -12.50 12.07
N ARG A 304 22.18 -13.30 12.24
CA ARG A 304 22.32 -14.60 11.57
C ARG A 304 21.22 -15.57 11.98
N LYS A 305 20.86 -15.63 13.28
CA LYS A 305 19.74 -16.46 13.77
C LYS A 305 18.41 -16.05 13.14
N ILE A 306 18.13 -14.74 13.08
CA ILE A 306 16.95 -14.21 12.37
C ILE A 306 17.00 -14.59 10.89
N HIS A 307 18.16 -14.47 10.24
CA HIS A 307 18.32 -14.80 8.83
C HIS A 307 18.01 -16.27 8.53
N VAL A 308 18.43 -17.22 9.38
CA VAL A 308 18.17 -18.65 9.17
C VAL A 308 16.78 -19.10 9.63
N ASP A 309 16.15 -18.40 10.57
CA ASP A 309 14.81 -18.75 11.07
C ASP A 309 13.73 -18.39 10.04
N PRO A 310 13.04 -19.37 9.40
CA PRO A 310 12.04 -19.09 8.35
C PRO A 310 10.85 -18.26 8.83
N HIS A 311 10.66 -18.05 10.13
CA HIS A 311 9.55 -17.31 10.71
C HIS A 311 9.82 -15.81 10.88
N GLN A 312 11.05 -15.35 10.64
CA GLN A 312 11.47 -13.97 10.92
C GLN A 312 12.17 -13.32 9.72
N VAL A 313 12.04 -12.00 9.58
CA VAL A 313 12.77 -11.21 8.58
C VAL A 313 13.22 -9.92 9.27
N ALA A 314 14.53 -9.66 9.20
CA ALA A 314 15.13 -8.41 9.65
C ALA A 314 15.05 -7.37 8.52
N ILE A 315 14.57 -6.18 8.81
CA ILE A 315 14.31 -5.14 7.81
C ILE A 315 14.97 -3.83 8.25
N LEU A 316 15.64 -3.16 7.31
CA LEU A 316 16.07 -1.78 7.46
C LEU A 316 15.13 -0.87 6.67
N ALA A 317 14.79 0.29 7.21
CA ALA A 317 14.02 1.30 6.51
C ALA A 317 14.87 2.53 6.19
N LYS A 318 14.63 3.09 5.00
CA LYS A 318 15.32 4.27 4.49
C LYS A 318 14.36 5.32 3.93
N TRP A 319 14.78 6.56 4.08
CA TRP A 319 14.27 7.71 3.34
C TRP A 319 15.26 8.03 2.24
N ASP A 320 14.83 7.86 0.99
CA ASP A 320 15.69 7.87 -0.20
C ASP A 320 16.89 6.92 -0.02
N ASP A 321 18.05 7.44 0.38
CA ASP A 321 19.28 6.67 0.59
C ASP A 321 19.77 6.65 2.06
N ALA A 322 19.06 7.31 2.98
CA ALA A 322 19.41 7.36 4.40
C ALA A 322 18.61 6.35 5.23
N TYR A 323 19.31 5.37 5.81
CA TYR A 323 18.72 4.44 6.78
C TYR A 323 18.39 5.14 8.10
N PHE A 324 17.19 4.89 8.63
CA PHE A 324 16.72 5.55 9.85
C PHE A 324 16.08 4.63 10.88
N ALA A 325 15.74 3.39 10.52
CA ALA A 325 15.10 2.45 11.43
C ALA A 325 15.38 0.99 11.09
N TYR A 326 15.31 0.16 12.13
CA TYR A 326 15.26 -1.29 12.07
C TYR A 326 13.83 -1.75 12.42
N PHE A 327 13.29 -2.66 11.62
CA PHE A 327 11.98 -3.26 11.81
C PHE A 327 12.05 -4.77 11.63
N GLU A 328 11.11 -5.46 12.28
CA GLU A 328 10.78 -6.86 11.95
C GLU A 328 9.38 -6.97 11.31
N VAL A 329 8.64 -5.86 11.22
CA VAL A 329 7.25 -5.81 10.74
C VAL A 329 6.88 -4.46 10.13
N LEU A 330 6.22 -4.45 8.96
CA LEU A 330 5.54 -3.27 8.39
C LEU A 330 4.31 -3.67 7.56
N MET A 331 3.14 -3.09 7.88
CA MET A 331 1.82 -3.63 7.52
C MET A 331 1.57 -3.81 6.02
N HIS A 332 1.81 -2.77 5.21
CA HIS A 332 1.45 -2.83 3.79
C HIS A 332 2.21 -3.96 3.08
N TYR A 333 3.52 -4.02 3.30
CA TYR A 333 4.37 -5.09 2.80
C TYR A 333 3.90 -6.48 3.26
N LEU A 334 3.60 -6.67 4.55
CA LEU A 334 3.15 -7.98 5.07
C LEU A 334 1.86 -8.48 4.39
N PHE A 335 0.97 -7.58 3.98
CA PHE A 335 -0.21 -7.93 3.20
C PHE A 335 0.07 -8.20 1.72
N LEU A 336 1.10 -7.58 1.15
CA LEU A 336 1.42 -7.71 -0.28
C LEU A 336 2.35 -8.89 -0.57
N ASP A 337 3.27 -9.20 0.34
CA ASP A 337 4.22 -10.30 0.21
C ASP A 337 3.50 -11.65 0.12
N ASP A 338 2.40 -11.79 0.85
CA ASP A 338 1.53 -12.97 0.81
C ASP A 338 0.04 -12.56 0.81
N PRO A 339 -0.70 -12.77 -0.29
CA PRO A 339 -2.12 -12.42 -0.37
C PRO A 339 -2.98 -13.21 0.64
N ARG A 340 -2.46 -14.33 1.17
CA ARG A 340 -3.11 -15.17 2.19
C ARG A 340 -3.01 -14.54 3.58
N THR A 341 -2.21 -13.50 3.77
CA THR A 341 -2.17 -12.72 5.01
C THR A 341 -3.47 -11.95 5.17
N MET A 342 -4.34 -12.45 6.04
CA MET A 342 -5.63 -11.84 6.36
C MET A 342 -5.59 -10.94 7.59
N TRP A 343 -4.57 -11.09 8.42
CA TRP A 343 -4.42 -10.38 9.69
C TRP A 343 -2.95 -10.08 9.93
N VAL A 344 -2.67 -8.86 10.39
CA VAL A 344 -1.41 -8.48 11.02
C VAL A 344 -1.69 -8.28 12.50
N VAL A 345 -0.79 -8.78 13.36
CA VAL A 345 -0.92 -8.66 14.81
C VAL A 345 0.32 -8.00 15.38
N GLY A 346 0.15 -7.30 16.51
CA GLY A 346 1.21 -6.72 17.31
C GLY A 346 0.95 -7.00 18.79
N GLU A 347 2.00 -6.93 19.61
CA GLU A 347 1.92 -7.28 21.03
C GLU A 347 2.50 -6.21 21.98
N PRO A 348 2.39 -4.90 21.69
CA PRO A 348 3.05 -3.86 22.47
C PRO A 348 2.76 -3.99 23.95
N LYS A 349 3.71 -3.59 24.79
CA LYS A 349 3.51 -3.54 26.24
C LYS A 349 2.25 -2.71 26.54
N GLY A 350 1.31 -3.26 27.29
CA GLY A 350 0.00 -2.62 27.53
C GLY A 350 0.08 -1.27 28.24
N SER A 351 1.19 -0.99 28.93
CA SER A 351 1.46 0.32 29.54
C SER A 351 2.02 1.36 28.56
N ASN A 352 2.43 0.96 27.35
CA ASN A 352 2.95 1.87 26.33
C ASN A 352 1.81 2.42 25.47
N SER A 353 1.08 3.39 26.04
CA SER A 353 -0.08 4.02 25.39
C SER A 353 0.27 4.68 24.06
N THR A 354 1.50 5.16 23.87
CA THR A 354 1.94 5.81 22.63
C THR A 354 1.92 4.84 21.45
N VAL A 355 2.46 3.63 21.62
CA VAL A 355 2.46 2.61 20.57
C VAL A 355 1.04 2.12 20.30
N VAL A 356 0.24 1.89 21.33
CA VAL A 356 -1.16 1.46 21.16
C VAL A 356 -1.99 2.52 20.42
N ILE A 357 -1.79 3.81 20.73
CA ILE A 357 -2.42 4.92 19.99
C ILE A 357 -2.00 4.90 18.51
N TYR A 358 -0.70 4.72 18.24
CA TYR A 358 -0.20 4.61 16.87
C TYR A 358 -0.83 3.43 16.13
N ASP A 359 -0.95 2.27 16.77
CA ASP A 359 -1.59 1.08 16.18
C ASP A 359 -3.06 1.36 15.84
N LEU A 360 -3.81 2.01 16.75
CA LEU A 360 -5.19 2.42 16.50
C LEU A 360 -5.31 3.41 15.33
N MET A 361 -4.36 4.35 15.22
CA MET A 361 -4.31 5.31 14.10
C MET A 361 -4.12 4.61 12.75
N HIS A 362 -3.35 3.51 12.72
CA HIS A 362 -3.03 2.78 11.49
C HIS A 362 -3.91 1.55 11.26
N GLY A 363 -5.06 1.49 11.95
CA GLY A 363 -6.12 0.54 11.66
C GLY A 363 -6.12 -0.73 12.48
N PHE A 364 -5.19 -0.90 13.42
CA PHE A 364 -5.32 -1.97 14.40
C PHE A 364 -6.47 -1.68 15.37
N GLY A 365 -7.02 -2.74 15.96
CA GLY A 365 -7.85 -2.67 17.15
C GLY A 365 -7.20 -3.46 18.28
N LEU A 366 -7.42 -3.04 19.53
CA LEU A 366 -7.08 -3.86 20.69
C LEU A 366 -8.01 -5.07 20.74
N ASP A 367 -7.45 -6.27 20.61
CA ASP A 367 -8.19 -7.53 20.69
C ASP A 367 -8.38 -7.95 22.16
N LYS A 368 -7.27 -8.01 22.92
CA LYS A 368 -7.25 -8.41 24.34
C LYS A 368 -5.90 -8.13 24.98
N PHE A 369 -5.82 -8.29 26.30
CA PHE A 369 -4.54 -8.33 27.01
C PHE A 369 -4.04 -9.78 27.12
N VAL A 370 -2.73 -9.98 26.96
CA VAL A 370 -2.05 -11.27 27.09
C VAL A 370 -0.86 -11.10 28.04
N ASP A 371 -0.71 -12.00 29.00
CA ASP A 371 0.42 -11.99 29.93
C ASP A 371 1.51 -12.95 29.43
N PHE A 372 2.64 -12.38 29.00
CA PHE A 372 3.87 -13.11 28.72
C PHE A 372 4.77 -13.12 29.97
N PRO A 373 5.75 -14.03 30.09
CA PRO A 373 6.62 -14.10 31.27
C PRO A 373 7.31 -12.79 31.65
N HIS A 374 7.59 -11.92 30.67
CA HIS A 374 8.34 -10.68 30.83
C HIS A 374 7.49 -9.41 30.67
N LYS A 375 6.22 -9.50 30.22
CA LYS A 375 5.34 -8.33 30.05
C LYS A 375 3.85 -8.69 29.97
N ARG A 376 2.99 -7.75 30.39
CA ARG A 376 1.59 -7.70 29.98
C ARG A 376 1.47 -6.94 28.66
N SER A 377 1.02 -7.62 27.63
CA SER A 377 0.88 -7.10 26.27
C SER A 377 -0.55 -6.74 25.94
N ALA A 378 -0.73 -5.64 25.20
CA ALA A 378 -1.94 -5.31 24.48
C ALA A 378 -1.88 -6.00 23.10
N LEU A 379 -2.57 -7.13 22.93
CA LEU A 379 -2.65 -7.78 21.63
C LEU A 379 -3.49 -6.92 20.70
N VAL A 380 -2.86 -6.34 19.69
CA VAL A 380 -3.51 -5.55 18.65
C VAL A 380 -3.61 -6.35 17.36
N ARG A 381 -4.67 -6.12 16.59
CA ARG A 381 -4.95 -6.87 15.37
C ARG A 381 -5.56 -5.97 14.28
N CYS A 382 -5.03 -6.08 13.06
CA CYS A 382 -5.54 -5.39 11.89
C CYS A 382 -5.95 -6.39 10.79
N PRO A 383 -7.25 -6.46 10.40
CA PRO A 383 -7.68 -7.23 9.24
C PRO A 383 -7.27 -6.59 7.92
N ARG A 384 -6.94 -7.43 6.93
CA ARG A 384 -6.64 -7.03 5.55
C ARG A 384 -7.70 -6.09 4.96
N GLY A 385 -8.96 -6.46 5.08
CA GLY A 385 -10.08 -5.66 4.55
C GLY A 385 -10.13 -4.26 5.17
N ARG A 386 -9.95 -4.16 6.48
CA ARG A 386 -9.90 -2.87 7.20
C ARG A 386 -8.72 -2.01 6.74
N PHE A 387 -7.55 -2.61 6.59
CA PHE A 387 -6.35 -1.90 6.13
C PHE A 387 -6.56 -1.27 4.76
N PHE A 388 -6.90 -2.08 3.76
CA PHE A 388 -7.02 -1.61 2.38
C PHE A 388 -8.28 -0.76 2.11
N GLN A 389 -9.34 -0.93 2.91
CA GLN A 389 -10.56 -0.14 2.73
C GLN A 389 -10.46 1.20 3.47
N LEU A 390 -10.10 1.18 4.75
CA LEU A 390 -10.25 2.35 5.62
C LEU A 390 -8.95 3.10 5.85
N CYS A 391 -7.81 2.41 5.95
CA CYS A 391 -6.57 3.06 6.40
C CYS A 391 -6.00 3.94 5.29
N PRO A 392 -5.88 5.26 5.52
CA PRO A 392 -5.29 6.16 4.55
C PRO A 392 -3.80 5.86 4.42
N LEU A 393 -3.33 5.88 3.18
CA LEU A 393 -1.91 5.75 2.88
C LEU A 393 -1.33 7.14 2.61
N GLY A 394 -1.50 8.06 3.56
CA GLY A 394 -1.05 9.45 3.49
C GLY A 394 -0.92 10.07 4.89
N GLU A 395 -0.66 11.37 4.94
CA GLU A 395 -0.70 12.12 6.20
C GLU A 395 -2.11 12.05 6.79
N GLN A 396 -2.20 11.93 8.13
CA GLN A 396 -3.47 11.80 8.82
C GLN A 396 -3.48 12.63 10.10
N ASP A 397 -4.68 13.11 10.43
CA ASP A 397 -5.00 13.60 11.76
C ASP A 397 -4.88 12.44 12.78
N LYS A 398 -4.77 12.74 14.08
CA LYS A 398 -4.72 11.72 15.14
C LYS A 398 -6.07 11.01 15.34
N THR A 399 -6.53 10.29 14.32
CA THR A 399 -7.82 9.61 14.26
C THR A 399 -7.66 8.11 14.04
N VAL A 400 -8.70 7.35 14.35
CA VAL A 400 -8.66 5.88 14.32
C VAL A 400 -8.80 5.36 12.88
N GLY A 401 -7.71 4.89 12.26
CA GLY A 401 -7.74 4.05 11.06
C GLY A 401 -8.59 4.61 9.91
N GLY A 402 -8.37 5.88 9.55
CA GLY A 402 -9.12 6.58 8.50
C GLY A 402 -10.52 7.05 8.87
N MET A 403 -10.98 6.78 10.10
CA MET A 403 -12.23 7.33 10.60
C MET A 403 -12.04 8.79 11.02
N GLN A 404 -13.12 9.55 11.12
CA GLN A 404 -13.10 10.91 11.69
C GLN A 404 -13.19 10.91 13.23
N ILE A 405 -12.90 9.78 13.87
CA ILE A 405 -12.92 9.62 15.32
C ILE A 405 -11.54 9.96 15.86
N GLY A 406 -11.41 11.12 16.50
CA GLY A 406 -10.17 11.55 17.15
C GLY A 406 -9.83 10.70 18.39
N LEU A 407 -8.53 10.47 18.62
CA LEU A 407 -8.00 9.81 19.81
C LEU A 407 -7.80 10.77 21.01
N VAL A 408 -8.55 11.87 21.03
CA VAL A 408 -8.49 12.84 22.12
C VAL A 408 -9.28 12.28 23.30
N PRO A 409 -8.76 12.30 24.54
CA PRO A 409 -9.56 11.95 25.70
C PRO A 409 -10.78 12.88 25.77
N LYS A 410 -11.98 12.30 25.77
CA LYS A 410 -13.17 13.01 26.21
C LYS A 410 -13.07 13.15 27.73
N LEU A 411 -13.02 14.39 28.20
CA LEU A 411 -13.32 14.72 29.61
C LEU A 411 -14.77 14.35 29.93
#